data_AF-A0A840X6B3-F1
#
_entry.id   AF-A0A840X6B3-F1
#
_cell.length_a   1.000
_cell.length_b   1.000
_cell.length_c   1.000
_cell.angle_alpha   90.00
_cell.angle_beta   90.00
_cell.angle_gamma   90.00
#
_symmetry.space_group_name_H-M   'P 1'
#
loop_
_entity.id
_entity.type
_entity.pdbx_description
1 polymer ?
#
loop_
_entity_poly.entity_id
_entity_poly.type
_entity_poly.pdbx_seq_one_letter_code
_entity_poly.pdbx_strand_id
1 'polypeptide(L)' 'MSHVPHSLNEHFPDAAEQIHLLRLNDPHFSKLDEAYDDINRSIHRAETDVEPTDDFHMTQMRKQRMHLLDVISAYLV' A
#
# COMPACT_ATOMS: atom_id res chain seq x y z
N MET A 1 -11.37 -15.42 -1.06
CA MET A 1 -10.17 -14.57 -1.25
C MET A 1 -10.67 -13.14 -1.32
N SER A 2 -10.37 -12.32 -0.30
CA SER A 2 -10.70 -10.90 -0.32
C SER A 2 -9.73 -10.23 -1.28
N HIS A 3 -10.20 -9.85 -2.47
CA HIS A 3 -9.41 -9.03 -3.39
C HIS A 3 -9.42 -7.61 -2.84
N VAL A 4 -8.38 -7.24 -2.08
CA VAL A 4 -8.20 -5.85 -1.67
C VAL A 4 -7.72 -5.10 -2.91
N PRO A 5 -8.51 -4.17 -3.47
CA PRO A 5 -8.11 -3.40 -4.65
C PRO A 5 -6.89 -2.53 -4.34
N HIS A 6 -6.17 -2.05 -5.34
CA HIS A 6 -4.99 -1.18 -5.17
C HIS A 6 -3.77 -1.91 -4.58
N SER A 7 -3.52 -3.15 -5.00
CA SER A 7 -2.26 -3.82 -4.65
C SER A 7 -1.06 -3.10 -5.27
N LEU A 8 0.15 -3.20 -4.68
CA LEU A 8 1.35 -2.57 -5.26
C LEU A 8 1.61 -3.00 -6.71
N ASN A 9 1.33 -4.26 -7.04
CA ASN A 9 1.51 -4.78 -8.40
C ASN A 9 0.54 -4.12 -9.41
N GLU A 10 -0.62 -3.64 -8.98
CA GLU A 10 -1.51 -2.84 -9.84
C GLU A 10 -0.97 -1.43 -10.07
N HIS A 11 -0.26 -0.86 -9.09
CA HIS A 11 0.35 0.46 -9.19
C HIS A 11 1.66 0.48 -9.99
N PHE A 12 2.42 -0.62 -9.92
CA PHE A 12 3.74 -0.74 -10.54
C PHE A 12 3.86 -2.06 -11.34
N PRO A 13 3.03 -2.26 -12.38
CA PRO A 13 2.98 -3.53 -13.11
C PRO A 13 4.33 -3.90 -13.75
N ASP A 14 5.08 -2.90 -14.22
CA ASP A 14 6.38 -3.10 -14.87
C ASP A 14 7.51 -3.45 -13.88
N ALA A 15 7.29 -3.24 -12.58
CA ALA A 15 8.29 -3.47 -11.53
C ALA A 15 7.99 -4.72 -10.68
N ALA A 16 7.04 -5.57 -11.08
CA ALA A 16 6.58 -6.71 -10.28
C ALA A 16 7.73 -7.65 -9.83
N GLU A 17 8.68 -7.94 -10.72
CA GLU A 17 9.84 -8.77 -10.40
C GLU A 17 10.80 -8.06 -9.42
N GLN A 18 11.06 -6.77 -9.63
CA GLN A 18 11.89 -5.98 -8.72
C GLN A 18 11.27 -5.88 -7.33
N ILE A 19 9.96 -5.66 -7.24
CA ILE A 19 9.20 -5.68 -5.98
C ILE A 19 9.35 -7.05 -5.29
N HIS A 20 9.25 -8.15 -6.04
CA HIS A 20 9.45 -9.49 -5.49
C HIS A 20 10.87 -9.67 -4.91
N LEU A 21 11.90 -9.26 -5.66
CA LEU A 21 13.28 -9.34 -5.20
C LEU A 21 13.55 -8.45 -3.98
N LEU A 22 13.00 -7.23 -3.96
CA LEU A 22 13.15 -6.31 -2.83
C LEU A 22 12.45 -6.84 -1.57
N ARG A 23 11.27 -7.46 -1.69
CA ARG A 23 10.60 -8.14 -0.56
C ARG A 23 11.48 -9.22 0.08
N LEU A 24 12.23 -9.97 -0.73
CA LEU A 24 13.06 -11.06 -0.24
C LEU A 24 14.39 -10.58 0.36
N ASN A 25 14.96 -9.51 -0.19
CA ASN A 25 16.36 -9.14 0.07
C ASN A 25 16.54 -7.82 0.82
N ASP A 26 15.51 -6.98 0.92
CA ASP A 26 15.55 -5.69 1.62
C ASP A 26 14.53 -5.65 2.77
N PRO A 27 14.97 -5.81 4.03
CA PRO A 27 14.09 -5.75 5.20
C PRO A 27 13.39 -4.41 5.40
N HIS A 28 13.93 -3.30 4.87
CA HIS A 28 13.27 -2.00 4.93
C HIS A 28 12.14 -1.95 3.90
N PHE A 29 12.41 -2.40 2.68
CA PHE A 29 11.37 -2.49 1.65
C PHE A 29 10.23 -3.41 2.07
N SER A 30 10.53 -4.58 2.66
CA SER A 30 9.50 -5.49 3.18
C SER A 30 8.58 -4.80 4.19
N LYS A 31 9.11 -3.93 5.06
CA LYS A 31 8.29 -3.16 6.01
C LYS A 31 7.46 -2.06 5.33
N LEU A 32 7.98 -1.44 4.28
CA LEU A 32 7.22 -0.46 3.49
C LEU A 32 6.05 -1.12 2.77
N ASP A 33 6.28 -2.29 2.19
CA ASP A 33 5.26 -3.11 1.54
C ASP A 33 4.17 -3.55 2.53
N GLU A 34 4.55 -4.10 3.69
CA GLU A 34 3.60 -4.45 4.76
C GLU A 34 2.78 -3.24 5.22
N ALA A 35 3.43 -2.09 5.45
CA ALA A 35 2.76 -0.86 5.84
C ALA A 35 1.78 -0.35 4.77
N TYR A 36 2.14 -0.48 3.49
CA TYR A 36 1.27 -0.14 2.36
C TYR A 36 0.04 -1.04 2.34
N ASP A 37 0.25 -2.34 2.48
CA ASP A 37 -0.79 -3.35 2.50
C ASP A 37 -1.79 -3.12 3.65
N ASP A 38 -1.29 -2.77 4.84
CA ASP A 38 -2.10 -2.51 6.02
C ASP A 38 -2.92 -1.22 5.91
N ILE A 39 -2.33 -0.13 5.40
CA ILE A 39 -3.09 1.11 5.20
C ILE A 39 -4.15 0.92 4.10
N ASN A 40 -3.83 0.18 3.04
CA ASN A 40 -4.76 -0.08 1.95
C ASN A 40 -5.94 -0.94 2.41
N ARG A 41 -5.68 -1.97 3.22
CA ARG A 41 -6.74 -2.75 3.88
C ARG A 41 -7.61 -1.89 4.79
N SER A 42 -7.02 -0.97 5.54
CA SER A 42 -7.76 -0.09 6.46
C SER A 42 -8.64 0.91 5.71
N ILE A 43 -8.13 1.51 4.64
CA ILE A 43 -8.93 2.36 3.73
C ILE A 43 -10.08 1.55 3.13
N HIS A 44 -9.82 0.35 2.62
CA HIS A 44 -10.86 -0.48 2.01
C HIS A 44 -11.97 -0.86 3.00
N ARG A 45 -11.63 -1.21 4.25
CA ARG A 45 -12.64 -1.49 5.30
C ARG A 45 -13.47 -0.25 5.65
N ALA A 46 -12.85 0.93 5.66
CA ALA A 46 -13.56 2.18 5.89
C ALA A 46 -14.46 2.58 4.70
N GLU A 47 -14.03 2.35 3.46
CA GLU A 47 -14.80 2.64 2.24
C GLU A 47 -15.97 1.67 2.01
N THR A 48 -15.90 0.47 2.58
CA THR A 48 -16.94 -0.57 2.46
C THR A 48 -17.89 -0.62 3.66
N ASP A 49 -17.87 0.41 4.51
CA ASP A 49 -18.66 0.52 5.74
C ASP A 49 -18.48 -0.65 6.73
N VAL A 50 -17.38 -1.39 6.63
CA VAL A 50 -17.01 -2.45 7.58
C VAL A 50 -16.42 -1.84 8.85
N GLU A 51 -15.52 -0.87 8.70
CA GLU A 51 -14.93 -0.07 9.78
C GLU A 51 -14.97 1.41 9.38
N PRO A 52 -16.17 2.04 9.32
CA PRO A 52 -16.31 3.41 8.87
C PRO A 52 -15.57 4.36 9.81
N THR A 53 -15.06 5.44 9.23
CA THR A 53 -14.29 6.46 9.93
C THR A 53 -14.71 7.85 9.45
N ASP A 54 -14.34 8.89 10.17
CA ASP A 54 -14.65 10.26 9.76
C ASP A 54 -13.82 10.70 8.54
N ASP A 55 -14.31 11.74 7.85
CA ASP A 55 -13.67 12.27 6.64
C ASP A 55 -12.23 12.75 6.88
N PHE A 56 -11.94 13.25 8.08
CA PHE A 56 -10.60 13.71 8.42
C PHE A 56 -9.63 12.53 8.51
N HIS A 57 -10.01 11.47 9.21
CA HIS A 57 -9.23 10.25 9.35
C HIS A 57 -9.04 9.54 8.02
N MET A 58 -10.11 9.43 7.20
CA MET A 58 -10.02 8.91 5.83
C MET A 58 -8.99 9.69 4.99
N THR A 59 -9.01 11.02 5.10
CA THR A 59 -8.05 11.88 4.41
C THR A 59 -6.61 11.63 4.88
N GLN A 60 -6.38 11.44 6.18
CA GLN A 60 -5.05 11.11 6.70
C GLN A 60 -4.56 9.76 6.18
N MET A 61 -5.40 8.73 6.18
CA MET A 61 -5.04 7.41 5.67
C MET A 61 -4.67 7.46 4.18
N ARG A 62 -5.45 8.18 3.36
CA ARG A 62 -5.16 8.35 1.93
C ARG A 62 -3.83 9.09 1.70
N LYS A 63 -3.50 10.09 2.51
CA LYS A 63 -2.19 10.77 2.46
C LYS A 63 -1.05 9.83 2.84
N GLN A 64 -1.24 9.01 3.87
CA GLN A 64 -0.25 8.01 4.27
C GLN A 64 -0.02 6.97 3.15
N ARG A 65 -1.08 6.48 2.51
CA ARG A 65 -0.96 5.59 1.35
C ARG A 65 -0.18 6.24 0.21
N MET A 66 -0.46 7.51 -0.11
CA MET A 66 0.28 8.25 -1.14
C MET A 66 1.76 8.39 -0.78
N HIS A 67 2.08 8.75 0.46
CA HIS A 67 3.47 8.85 0.92
C HIS A 67 4.21 7.52 0.79
N LEU A 68 3.57 6.41 1.16
CA LEU A 68 4.18 5.08 1.01
C LEU A 68 4.43 4.74 -0.47
N LEU A 69 3.49 5.07 -1.37
CA LEU A 69 3.71 4.90 -2.81
C LEU A 69 4.89 5.72 -3.32
N ASP A 70 5.04 6.98 -2.86
CA ASP A 70 6.17 7.82 -3.24
C ASP A 70 7.50 7.21 -2.78
N VAL A 71 7.58 6.74 -1.53
CA VAL A 71 8.78 6.10 -0.98
C VAL A 71 9.08 4.80 -1.72
N ILE A 72 8.08 3.94 -1.94
CA ILE A 72 8.23 2.69 -2.67
C ILE A 72 8.69 2.96 -4.10
N SER A 73 8.14 3.98 -4.77
CA SER A 73 8.53 4.34 -6.13
C SER A 73 10.02 4.67 -6.24
N ALA A 74 10.62 5.27 -5.20
CA ALA A 74 12.05 5.58 -5.16
C ALA A 74 12.95 4.32 -5.10
N TYR A 75 12.42 3.17 -4.69
CA TYR A 75 13.12 1.87 -4.77
C TYR A 75 13.04 1.21 -6.15
N LEU A 76 12.10 1.66 -6.99
CA LEU A 76 11.78 1.06 -8.28
C LEU A 76 12.38 1.83 -9.46
N VAL A 77 13.21 2.85 -9.20
CA VAL A 77 13.93 3.65 -10.21
C VAL A 77 15.27 3.01 -10.58
#